data_AF-A0A2N2SXY2-F1
#
_entry.id   AF-A0A2N2SXY2-F1
#
_cell.length_a   1.000
_cell.length_b   1.000
_cell.length_c   1.000
_cell.angle_alpha   90.00
_cell.angle_beta   90.00
_cell.angle_gamma   90.00
#
_symmetry.space_group_name_H-M   'P 1'
#
loop_
_entity.id
_entity.type
_entity.pdbx_description
1 polymer ?
#
loop_
_entity_poly.entity_id
_entity_poly.type
_entity_poly.pdbx_seq_one_letter_code
_entity_poly.pdbx_strand_id
1 'polypeptide(L)' 'MFAETTPKQRHDHDKRKSFAMSTHFDYIIIGAGTAGCLLANRLTRDASKRVLLIEAGRQDN' A
#
# COMPACT_ATOMS: atom_id res chain seq x y z
N MET A 1 -36.46 -42.49 -3.24
CA MET A 1 -36.18 -42.22 -4.66
C MET A 1 -36.90 -40.93 -4.99
N PHE A 2 -36.27 -39.81 -5.34
CA PHE A 2 -35.05 -39.62 -6.12
C PHE A 2 -34.18 -38.54 -5.50
N ALA A 3 -32.86 -38.75 -5.61
CA ALA A 3 -31.85 -37.75 -5.31
C ALA A 3 -31.79 -36.76 -6.48
N GLU A 4 -31.98 -35.47 -6.21
CA GLU A 4 -31.50 -34.43 -7.12
C GLU A 4 -30.16 -33.89 -6.62
N THR A 5 -29.26 -33.81 -7.58
CA THR A 5 -27.83 -33.65 -7.42
C THR A 5 -27.45 -32.18 -7.25
N THR A 6 -26.43 -31.97 -6.43
CA THR A 6 -25.79 -30.70 -6.07
C THR A 6 -25.50 -29.76 -7.26
N PRO A 7 -25.66 -28.43 -7.10
CA PRO A 7 -24.69 -27.48 -7.63
C PRO A 7 -23.55 -27.35 -6.59
N LYS A 8 -22.42 -28.01 -6.86
CA LYS A 8 -21.15 -27.69 -6.18
C LYS A 8 -20.76 -26.28 -6.59
N GLN A 9 -20.97 -25.29 -5.71
CA GLN A 9 -20.25 -24.02 -5.81
C GLN A 9 -18.77 -24.27 -5.50
N ARG A 10 -18.04 -24.70 -6.53
CA ARG A 10 -16.59 -24.60 -6.58
C ARG A 10 -16.28 -23.18 -6.97
N HIS A 11 -15.71 -22.43 -6.05
CA HIS A 11 -14.53 -21.59 -6.23
C HIS A 11 -14.34 -20.82 -4.93
N ASP A 12 -13.74 -21.50 -3.97
CA ASP A 12 -13.20 -20.89 -2.76
C ASP A 12 -11.88 -20.22 -3.14
N HIS A 13 -11.95 -19.10 -3.88
CA HIS A 13 -10.81 -18.23 -4.11
C HIS A 13 -10.91 -17.10 -3.09
N ASP A 14 -10.20 -17.29 -1.98
CA ASP A 14 -9.63 -16.26 -1.10
C ASP A 14 -10.33 -14.89 -1.17
N LYS A 15 -11.31 -14.67 -0.29
CA LYS A 15 -11.85 -13.33 0.00
C LYS A 15 -10.75 -12.48 0.64
N ARG A 16 -9.76 -12.04 -0.13
CA ARG A 16 -8.90 -10.93 0.25
C ARG A 16 -9.85 -9.77 0.51
N LYS A 17 -10.04 -9.41 1.79
CA LYS A 17 -10.57 -8.09 2.16
C LYS A 17 -9.85 -7.10 1.26
N SER A 18 -10.53 -6.53 0.27
CA SER A 18 -10.03 -5.39 -0.47
C SER A 18 -10.03 -4.24 0.53
N PHE A 19 -8.93 -4.14 1.29
CA PHE A 19 -8.60 -2.89 1.92
C PHE A 19 -8.49 -1.90 0.78
N ALA A 20 -9.48 -1.01 0.66
CA ALA A 20 -9.41 0.13 -0.23
C ALA A 20 -8.21 0.97 0.24
N MET A 21 -7.03 0.66 -0.28
CA MET A 21 -5.81 1.38 0.01
C MET A 21 -5.93 2.71 -0.73
N SER A 22 -6.36 3.76 -0.02
CA SER A 22 -6.25 5.12 -0.52
C SER A 22 -4.77 5.46 -0.65
N THR A 23 -4.25 5.43 -1.88
CA THR A 23 -2.84 5.70 -2.22
C THR A 23 -2.51 7.19 -2.33
N HIS A 24 -3.30 8.06 -1.69
CA HIS A 24 -3.06 9.50 -1.71
C HIS A 24 -1.98 9.91 -0.70
N PHE A 25 -1.04 10.72 -1.16
CA PHE A 25 -0.04 11.37 -0.34
C PHE A 25 -0.13 12.88 -0.58
N ASP A 26 0.04 13.67 0.47
CA ASP A 26 0.06 15.13 0.36
C ASP A 26 1.42 15.62 -0.16
N TYR A 27 2.48 14.84 0.12
CA TYR A 27 3.84 15.14 -0.30
C TYR A 27 4.56 13.87 -0.75
N ILE A 28 5.32 14.00 -1.84
CA ILE A 28 6.24 12.97 -2.33
C ILE A 28 7.64 13.58 -2.36
N ILE A 29 8.57 13.00 -1.60
CA ILE A 29 9.96 13.40 -1.52
C ILE A 29 10.80 12.34 -2.23
N ILE A 30 11.59 12.75 -3.21
CA ILE A 30 12.51 11.89 -3.94
C ILE A 30 13.93 12.17 -3.43
N GLY A 31 14.59 11.14 -2.92
CA GLY A 31 15.91 11.18 -2.29
C GLY A 31 15.81 11.16 -0.76
N ALA A 32 16.17 10.04 -0.12
CA ALA A 32 16.28 9.87 1.34
C ALA A 32 17.66 10.25 1.88
N GLY A 33 18.31 11.23 1.25
CA GLY A 33 19.51 11.88 1.79
C GLY A 33 19.18 12.78 2.99
N THR A 34 20.19 13.45 3.55
CA THR A 34 20.06 14.28 4.77
C THR A 34 18.94 15.34 4.65
N ALA A 35 18.88 16.05 3.53
CA ALA A 35 17.85 17.07 3.32
C ALA A 35 16.44 16.46 3.23
N GLY A 36 16.29 15.35 2.51
CA GLY A 36 15.01 14.63 2.35
C GLY A 36 14.47 14.11 3.68
N CYS A 37 15.33 13.50 4.49
CA CYS A 37 14.97 13.03 5.83
C CYS A 37 14.58 14.17 6.78
N LEU A 38 15.30 15.31 6.75
CA LEU A 38 14.95 16.46 7.57
C LEU A 38 13.63 17.11 7.15
N LEU A 39 13.37 17.20 5.85
CA LEU A 39 12.10 17.71 5.32
C LEU A 39 10.94 16.77 5.70
N ALA A 40 11.11 15.46 5.49
CA ALA A 40 10.11 14.46 5.86
C ALA A 40 9.76 14.56 7.35
N ASN A 41 10.77 14.61 8.23
CA ASN A 41 10.58 14.75 9.67
C ASN A 41 9.84 16.04 10.06
N ARG A 42 10.02 17.14 9.32
CA ARG A 42 9.29 18.38 9.57
C ARG A 42 7.83 18.28 9.14
N LEU A 43 7.57 17.69 7.98
CA LEU A 43 6.21 17.55 7.43
C LEU A 43 5.36 16.56 8.24
N THR A 44 5.94 15.45 8.70
CA THR A 44 5.22 14.41 9.46
C THR A 44 4.89 14.80 10.91
N ARG A 45 5.38 15.95 11.42
CA ARG A 45 4.94 16.50 12.71
C ARG A 45 3.45 16.86 12.73
N ASP A 46 2.87 17.07 11.56
CA ASP A 46 1.44 17.24 11.39
C ASP A 46 0.82 15.90 11.00
N ALA A 47 0.02 15.32 11.90
CA ALA A 47 -0.60 14.01 11.72
C ALA A 47 -1.64 13.99 10.58
N SER A 48 -2.09 15.15 10.09
CA SER A 48 -2.97 15.23 8.93
C SER A 48 -2.23 14.99 7.61
N LYS A 49 -0.90 15.10 7.59
CA LYS A 49 -0.08 15.00 6.38
C LYS A 49 0.44 13.57 6.17
N ARG A 50 0.23 13.06 4.96
CA ARG A 50 0.78 11.79 4.47
C ARG A 50 1.97 12.07 3.56
N VAL A 51 3.16 11.65 3.98
CA VAL A 51 4.41 11.89 3.27
C VAL A 51 4.98 10.58 2.74
N LEU A 52 5.25 10.51 1.44
CA LEU A 52 5.99 9.42 0.81
C LEU A 52 7.44 9.85 0.60
N LEU A 53 8.41 9.08 1.12
CA LEU A 53 9.83 9.28 0.90
C LEU A 53 10.38 8.10 0.08
N ILE A 54 10.98 8.39 -1.07
CA ILE A 54 11.52 7.38 -1.99
C ILE A 54 13.02 7.58 -2.13
N GLU A 55 13.78 6.49 -2.16
CA GLU A 55 15.21 6.47 -2.44
C GLU A 55 15.47 5.41 -3.50
N ALA A 56 16.39 5.69 -4.44
CA ALA A 56 16.69 4.77 -5.54
C ALA A 56 17.36 3.48 -5.05
N GLY A 57 18.02 3.52 -3.87
CA GLY A 57 18.82 2.41 -3.37
C GLY A 57 20.10 2.23 -4.19
N ARG A 58 20.83 1.14 -3.92
CA ARG A 58 21.97 0.75 -4.76
C ARG A 58 21.41 0.00 -5.97
N GLN A 59 21.84 0.39 -7.17
CA GLN A 59 21.61 -0.44 -8.36
C GLN A 59 22.49 -1.70 -8.25
N ASP A 60 21.85 -2.84 -8.11
CA ASP A 60 22.42 -4.17 -8.33
C ASP A 60 22.39 -4.46 -9.84
N ASN A 61 23.58 -4.75 -10.39
CA ASN A 61 23.79 -5.20 -11.77
C ASN A 61 24.20 -6.67 -11.76
#